data_AF-A0ABD0MYW9-F1
#
_entry.id   AF-A0ABD0MYW9-F1
#
_cell.length_a   1.000
_cell.length_b   1.000
_cell.length_c   1.000
_cell.angle_alpha   90.00
_cell.angle_beta   90.00
_cell.angle_gamma   90.00
#
_symmetry.space_group_name_H-M   'P 1'
#
loop_
_entity.id
_entity.type
_entity.pdbx_description
1 polymer ?
#
loop_
_entity_poly.entity_id
_entity_poly.type
_entity_poly.pdbx_seq_one_letter_code
_entity_poly.pdbx_strand_id
1 'polypeptide(L)'
;APASLILLFDSCTSTSVLLRLLCFAGNLRAWRPSAQVAEALRRKQDSLYCVLLDSSSQLHRKLPLLLSHPDEEVKSQVARLLT
;
A
#
# COMPACT_ATOMS: atom_id res chain seq x y z
N ALA A 1 1.57 4.20 -10.71
CA ALA A 1 2.46 3.67 -9.66
C ALA A 1 3.72 3.12 -10.32
N PRO A 2 4.86 3.01 -9.61
CA PRO A 2 6.06 2.37 -10.13
C PRO A 2 5.78 0.93 -10.57
N ALA A 3 6.28 0.53 -11.74
CA ALA A 3 6.04 -0.81 -12.32
C ALA A 3 6.48 -1.93 -11.37
N SER A 4 7.56 -1.72 -10.60
CA SER A 4 8.06 -2.66 -9.61
C SER A 4 7.03 -2.97 -8.52
N LEU A 5 6.28 -1.98 -8.04
CA LEU A 5 5.24 -2.19 -7.03
C LEU A 5 4.02 -2.91 -7.61
N ILE A 6 3.67 -2.59 -8.87
CA ILE A 6 2.56 -3.26 -9.56
C ILE A 6 2.88 -4.75 -9.74
N LEU A 7 4.08 -5.08 -10.22
CA LEU A 7 4.53 -6.47 -10.37
C LEU A 7 4.55 -7.23 -9.04
N LEU A 8 4.95 -6.57 -7.95
CA LEU A 8 4.94 -7.17 -6.62
C LEU A 8 3.53 -7.56 -6.17
N PHE A 9 2.52 -6.74 -6.47
CA PHE A 9 1.12 -7.04 -6.16
C PHE A 9 0.52 -8.09 -7.10
N ASP A 10 0.80 -8.00 -8.40
CA ASP A 10 0.18 -8.90 -9.39
C ASP A 10 0.74 -10.31 -9.37
N SER A 11 2.06 -10.42 -9.27
CA SER A 11 2.75 -11.71 -9.35
C SER A 11 3.15 -12.25 -7.99
N CYS A 12 2.96 -11.47 -6.91
CA CYS A 12 3.35 -11.85 -5.55
C CYS A 12 4.78 -12.40 -5.48
N THR A 13 5.69 -11.85 -6.31
CA THR A 13 6.99 -12.43 -6.64
C THR A 13 7.90 -12.65 -5.43
N SER A 14 7.72 -11.85 -4.38
CA SER A 14 8.40 -12.03 -3.10
C SER A 14 7.48 -11.67 -1.95
N THR A 15 6.92 -12.70 -1.30
CA THR A 15 6.03 -12.55 -0.13
C THR A 15 6.67 -11.72 0.97
N SER A 16 7.97 -11.91 1.24
CA SER A 16 8.66 -11.14 2.28
C SER A 16 8.78 -9.65 1.96
N VAL A 17 8.93 -9.28 0.69
CA VAL A 17 8.99 -7.87 0.26
C VAL A 17 7.59 -7.27 0.27
N LEU A 18 6.60 -8.03 -0.21
CA LEU A 18 5.18 -7.64 -0.16
C LEU A 18 4.74 -7.37 1.27
N LEU A 19 5.05 -8.25 2.22
CA LEU A 19 4.71 -8.07 3.63
C LEU A 19 5.35 -6.82 4.24
N ARG A 20 6.64 -6.58 3.98
CA ARG A 20 7.31 -5.35 4.46
C ARG A 20 6.66 -4.10 3.89
N LEU A 21 6.25 -4.15 2.62
CA LEU A 21 5.56 -3.04 1.97
C LEU A 21 4.16 -2.81 2.54
N LEU A 22 3.37 -3.86 2.75
CA LEU A 22 2.04 -3.77 3.37
C LEU A 22 2.14 -3.25 4.81
N CYS A 23 3.14 -3.73 5.57
CA CYS A 23 3.40 -3.25 6.92
C CYS A 23 3.80 -1.77 6.92
N PHE A 24 4.69 -1.36 5.99
CA PHE A 24 5.04 0.05 5.79
C PHE A 24 3.83 0.91 5.44
N ALA A 25 2.97 0.46 4.52
CA ALA A 25 1.73 1.17 4.17
C ALA A 25 0.80 1.31 5.38
N GLY A 26 0.68 0.26 6.21
CA GLY A 26 -0.10 0.31 7.44
C GLY A 26 0.43 1.35 8.42
N ASN A 27 1.75 1.38 8.62
CA ASN A 27 2.42 2.38 9.45
C ASN A 27 2.22 3.79 8.89
N LEU A 28 2.31 3.95 7.57
CA LEU A 28 2.12 5.22 6.89
C LEU A 28 0.68 5.75 7.03
N ARG A 29 -0.33 4.86 7.04
CA ARG A 29 -1.73 5.21 7.29
C ARG A 29 -2.01 5.57 8.75
N ALA A 30 -1.33 4.90 9.69
CA ALA A 30 -1.41 5.20 11.12
C ALA A 30 -0.66 6.50 11.48
N TRP A 31 0.32 6.90 10.66
CA TRP A 31 1.06 8.13 10.87
C TRP A 31 0.12 9.35 10.89
N ARG A 32 0.40 10.26 11.81
CA ARG A 32 -0.33 11.53 11.99
C ARG A 32 0.64 12.68 11.72
N PRO A 33 0.94 12.98 10.43
CA PRO A 33 1.77 14.12 10.08
C PRO A 33 1.11 15.45 10.47
N SER A 34 1.91 16.50 10.59
CA SER A 34 1.36 17.86 10.66
C SER A 34 0.55 18.18 9.39
N ALA A 35 -0.39 19.12 9.49
CA ALA A 35 -1.21 19.53 8.34
C ALA A 35 -0.36 19.95 7.14
N GLN A 36 0.75 20.64 7.39
CA GLN A 36 1.68 21.11 6.35
C GLN A 36 2.37 19.95 5.62
N VAL A 37 2.77 18.91 6.36
CA VAL A 37 3.37 17.70 5.78
C VAL A 37 2.33 16.88 5.02
N ALA A 38 1.13 16.72 5.57
CA ALA A 38 0.03 16.03 4.89
C ALA A 38 -0.32 16.68 3.54
N GLU A 39 -0.38 18.00 3.52
CA GLU A 39 -0.63 18.79 2.30
C GLU A 39 0.49 18.65 1.28
N ALA A 40 1.75 18.71 1.72
CA ALA A 40 2.91 18.54 0.84
C ALA A 40 2.94 17.14 0.18
N LEU A 41 2.54 16.09 0.91
CA LEU A 41 2.44 14.73 0.38
C LEU A 41 1.33 14.61 -0.66
N ARG A 42 0.13 15.14 -0.38
CA ARG A 42 -1.02 15.10 -1.29
C ARG A 42 -0.77 15.83 -2.61
N ARG A 43 0.02 16.92 -2.60
CA ARG A 43 0.40 17.65 -3.82
C ARG A 43 1.32 16.85 -4.75
N LYS A 44 2.06 15.88 -4.23
CA LYS A 44 2.96 15.02 -4.99
C LYS A 44 2.28 13.68 -5.26
N GLN A 45 1.62 13.57 -6.41
CA GLN A 45 0.91 12.37 -6.85
C GLN A 45 1.83 11.12 -6.94
N ASP A 46 3.12 11.33 -7.18
CA ASP A 46 4.16 10.30 -7.20
C ASP A 46 4.72 9.96 -5.81
N SER A 47 4.31 10.66 -4.75
CA SER A 47 4.72 10.34 -3.39
C SER A 47 4.23 8.94 -3.00
N LEU A 48 5.03 8.24 -2.18
CA LEU A 48 4.64 6.92 -1.67
C LEU A 48 3.32 6.97 -0.87
N TYR A 49 3.02 8.11 -0.24
CA TYR A 49 1.74 8.33 0.43
C TYR A 49 0.57 8.19 -0.56
N CYS A 50 0.59 8.95 -1.67
CA CYS A 50 -0.47 8.87 -2.67
C CYS A 50 -0.47 7.53 -3.40
N VAL A 51 0.72 7.03 -3.79
CA VAL A 51 0.85 5.77 -4.52
C VAL A 51 0.32 4.57 -3.75
N LEU A 52 0.49 4.52 -2.43
CA LEU A 52 0.08 3.38 -1.59
C LEU A 52 -1.29 3.56 -0.94
N LEU A 53 -1.68 4.78 -0.56
CA LEU A 53 -2.84 5.02 0.30
C LEU A 53 -4.00 5.75 -0.38
N ASP A 54 -3.76 6.47 -1.49
CA ASP A 54 -4.84 7.16 -2.19
C ASP A 54 -5.80 6.13 -2.82
N SER A 55 -7.10 6.29 -2.59
CA SER A 55 -8.14 5.41 -3.12
C SER A 55 -8.19 5.39 -4.66
N SER A 56 -7.75 6.48 -5.30
CA SER A 56 -7.64 6.56 -6.76
C SER A 56 -6.43 5.80 -7.31
N SER A 57 -5.48 5.41 -6.46
CA SER A 57 -4.24 4.77 -6.89
C SER A 57 -4.48 3.35 -7.42
N GLN A 58 -3.65 2.96 -8.39
CA GLN A 58 -3.70 1.61 -8.96
C GLN A 58 -3.41 0.52 -7.91
N LEU A 59 -2.56 0.79 -6.92
CA LEU A 59 -2.23 -0.18 -5.88
C LEU A 59 -3.39 -0.37 -4.91
N HIS A 60 -4.10 0.71 -4.56
CA HIS A 60 -5.30 0.61 -3.74
C HIS A 60 -6.36 -0.29 -4.38
N ARG A 61 -6.56 -0.18 -5.71
CA ARG A 61 -7.47 -1.07 -6.46
C ARG A 61 -7.03 -2.54 -6.50
N LYS A 62 -5.74 -2.82 -6.30
CA LYS A 62 -5.18 -4.18 -6.26
C LYS A 62 -5.19 -4.80 -4.86
N LEU A 63 -5.28 -4.00 -3.79
CA LEU A 63 -5.33 -4.52 -2.42
C LEU A 63 -6.38 -5.62 -2.23
N PRO A 64 -7.64 -5.48 -2.68
CA PRO A 64 -8.64 -6.53 -2.50
C PRO A 64 -8.26 -7.87 -3.16
N LEU A 65 -7.48 -7.86 -4.24
CA LEU A 65 -7.04 -9.08 -4.93
C LEU A 65 -6.10 -9.91 -4.06
N LEU A 66 -5.34 -9.26 -3.17
CA LEU A 66 -4.43 -9.91 -2.24
C LEU A 66 -5.15 -10.63 -1.08
N LEU A 67 -6.46 -10.44 -0.91
CA LEU A 67 -7.25 -11.23 0.05
C LEU A 67 -7.36 -12.71 -0.35
N SER A 68 -7.08 -13.05 -1.61
CA SER A 68 -7.02 -14.44 -2.10
C SER A 68 -5.62 -15.04 -2.02
N HIS A 69 -4.65 -14.33 -1.44
CA HIS A 69 -3.27 -14.80 -1.32
C HIS A 69 -3.16 -16.02 -0.37
N PRO A 70 -2.31 -17.03 -0.66
CA PRO A 70 -2.19 -18.23 0.18
C PRO A 70 -1.60 -17.96 1.57
N ASP A 71 -0.79 -16.91 1.71
CA ASP A 71 -0.21 -16.49 2.99
C ASP A 71 -1.24 -15.71 3.84
N GLU A 72 -1.53 -16.21 5.05
CA GLU A 72 -2.48 -15.60 6.00
C GLU A 72 -2.03 -14.23 6.51
N GLU A 73 -0.73 -14.02 6.69
CA GLU A 73 -0.21 -12.73 7.15
C GLU A 73 -0.41 -11.66 6.08
N VAL A 74 -0.23 -12.01 4.80
CA VAL A 74 -0.56 -11.10 3.69
C VAL A 74 -2.03 -10.68 3.75
N LYS A 75 -2.94 -11.64 3.92
CA LYS A 75 -4.39 -11.36 4.01
C LYS A 75 -4.72 -10.48 5.22
N SER A 76 -4.14 -10.78 6.38
CA SER A 76 -4.31 -9.99 7.61
C SER A 76 -3.87 -8.53 7.41
N GLN A 77 -2.69 -8.31 6.83
CA GLN A 77 -2.16 -6.97 6.57
C GLN A 77 -3.02 -6.20 5.55
N VAL A 78 -3.51 -6.86 4.52
CA VAL A 78 -4.41 -6.28 3.50
C VAL A 78 -5.76 -5.91 4.12
N ALA A 79 -6.36 -6.79 4.93
CA ALA A 79 -7.62 -6.50 5.60
C ALA A 79 -7.52 -5.25 6.49
N ARG A 80 -6.41 -5.12 7.23
CA ARG A 80 -6.12 -3.92 8.04
C ARG A 80 -5.95 -2.65 7.21
N LEU A 81 -5.47 -2.76 5.97
CA LEU A 81 -5.33 -1.61 5.07
C LEU A 81 -6.65 -1.19 4.41
N LEU A 82 -7.64 -2.09 4.33
CA LEU A 82 -8.95 -1.84 3.73
C LEU A 82 -10.01 -1.34 4.75
N THR A 83 -9.78 -1.55 6.04
CA THR A 83 -10.61 -1.03 7.15
C THR A 83 -10.12 0.32 7.61
#